data_AF-A0A9E5KN69-F1
#
_entry.id   AF-A0A9E5KN69-F1
#
_cell.length_a   1.000
_cell.length_b   1.000
_cell.length_c   1.000
_cell.angle_alpha   90.00
_cell.angle_beta   90.00
_cell.angle_gamma   90.00
#
_symmetry.space_group_name_H-M   'P 1'
#
loop_
_entity.id
_entity.type
_entity.pdbx_description
1 polymer ?
#
loop_
_entity_poly.entity_id
_entity_poly.type
_entity_poly.pdbx_seq_one_letter_code
_entity_poly.pdbx_strand_id
1 'polypeptide(L)'
;MDNIQTVAGITILSKVAKTAAEYDADIEVPNTRSLVMTSAREAVHAAYLSAGRTDSYNPDRIYYVSDEQFAFVAYTSGLMARKRPAACFYFGCFFAESLILAENGNAIGAIQIAGTAETTQLPFFVASCDYTLIGEEFFAASAYLSGEPDQLGTLLGQDIIKAVVWVMIAVVTLVATIAAVTGSAGVTQFITNLRISMGGG
;
A
#
# COMPACT_ATOMS: atom_id res chain seq x y z
N MET A 1 9.78 6.85 -12.88
CA MET A 1 8.69 6.28 -12.06
C MET A 1 9.42 5.70 -10.86
N ASP A 2 9.71 6.54 -9.86
CA ASP A 2 10.89 6.30 -9.00
C ASP A 2 10.51 5.75 -7.62
N ASN A 3 9.21 5.69 -7.32
CA ASN A 3 8.68 5.16 -6.08
C ASN A 3 7.95 3.83 -6.33
N ILE A 4 8.38 2.78 -5.64
CA ILE A 4 7.79 1.44 -5.73
C ILE A 4 6.31 1.42 -5.31
N GLN A 5 5.91 2.31 -4.40
CA GLN A 5 4.51 2.46 -4.00
C GLN A 5 3.64 2.94 -5.15
N THR A 6 4.17 3.79 -6.04
CA THR A 6 3.43 4.25 -7.23
C THR A 6 3.21 3.10 -8.21
N VAL A 7 4.21 2.22 -8.39
CA VAL A 7 4.07 1.02 -9.22
C VAL A 7 2.96 0.12 -8.66
N ALA A 8 2.98 -0.15 -7.36
CA ALA A 8 1.94 -0.92 -6.68
C ALA A 8 0.54 -0.26 -6.83
N GLY A 9 0.46 1.06 -6.70
CA GLY A 9 -0.77 1.82 -6.91
C GLY A 9 -1.33 1.68 -8.33
N ILE A 10 -0.48 1.66 -9.36
CA ILE A 10 -0.90 1.42 -10.75
C ILE A 10 -1.46 0.00 -10.93
N THR A 11 -0.87 -1.01 -10.30
CA THR A 11 -1.41 -2.38 -10.32
C THR A 11 -2.81 -2.44 -9.72
N ILE A 12 -3.02 -1.78 -8.57
CA ILE A 12 -4.35 -1.69 -7.95
C ILE A 12 -5.31 -0.92 -8.86
N LEU A 13 -4.87 0.20 -9.46
CA LEU A 13 -5.67 0.96 -10.43
C LEU A 13 -6.15 0.09 -11.59
N SER A 14 -5.31 -0.76 -12.16
CA SER A 14 -5.71 -1.71 -13.22
C SER A 14 -6.89 -2.59 -12.78
N LYS A 15 -6.85 -3.10 -11.54
CA LYS A 15 -7.95 -3.92 -11.01
C LYS A 15 -9.22 -3.09 -10.78
N VAL A 16 -9.09 -1.91 -10.18
CA VAL A 16 -10.24 -1.00 -9.95
C VAL A 16 -10.86 -0.58 -11.26
N ALA A 17 -10.06 -0.23 -12.27
CA ALA A 17 -10.51 0.14 -13.60
C ALA A 17 -11.22 -1.00 -14.32
N LYS A 18 -10.72 -2.24 -14.19
CA LYS A 18 -11.40 -3.42 -14.73
C LYS A 18 -12.78 -3.59 -14.10
N THR A 19 -12.87 -3.52 -12.78
CA THR A 19 -14.14 -3.58 -12.06
C THR A 19 -15.06 -2.43 -12.50
N ALA A 20 -14.57 -1.20 -12.58
CA ALA A 20 -15.36 -0.06 -13.03
C ALA A 20 -15.93 -0.30 -14.44
N ALA A 21 -15.12 -0.82 -15.37
CA ALA A 21 -15.56 -1.18 -16.71
C ALA A 21 -16.62 -2.30 -16.73
N GLU A 22 -16.46 -3.34 -15.90
CA GLU A 22 -17.43 -4.45 -15.78
C GLU A 22 -18.81 -3.97 -15.29
N TYR A 23 -18.84 -2.97 -14.41
CA TYR A 23 -20.05 -2.39 -13.83
C TYR A 23 -20.55 -1.12 -14.54
N ASP A 24 -19.95 -0.73 -15.67
CA ASP A 24 -20.26 0.51 -16.41
C ASP A 24 -20.20 1.77 -15.50
N ALA A 25 -19.21 1.78 -14.61
CA ALA A 25 -18.94 2.88 -13.69
C ALA A 25 -17.85 3.81 -14.22
N ASP A 26 -18.01 5.09 -13.89
CA ASP A 26 -17.06 6.13 -14.25
C ASP A 26 -15.83 6.12 -13.34
N ILE A 27 -14.63 6.07 -13.93
CA ILE A 27 -13.37 6.24 -13.21
C ILE A 27 -12.69 7.57 -13.57
N GLU A 28 -12.23 8.30 -12.56
CA GLU A 28 -11.48 9.55 -12.73
C GLU A 28 -10.16 9.47 -11.99
N VAL A 29 -9.07 9.73 -12.70
CA VAL A 29 -7.70 9.46 -12.24
C VAL A 29 -6.85 10.73 -12.40
N PRO A 30 -6.98 11.70 -11.48
CA PRO A 30 -6.10 12.85 -11.45
C PRO A 30 -4.69 12.42 -11.00
N ASN A 31 -3.65 12.90 -11.70
CA ASN A 31 -2.25 12.55 -11.43
C ASN A 31 -1.40 13.79 -11.11
N THR A 32 -0.46 13.64 -10.16
CA THR A 32 0.53 14.66 -9.80
C THR A 32 1.74 14.68 -10.73
N ARG A 33 1.99 13.61 -11.49
CA ARG A 33 3.17 13.46 -12.35
C ARG A 33 2.76 12.99 -13.74
N SER A 34 3.27 13.64 -14.78
CA SER A 34 2.94 13.28 -16.17
C SER A 34 3.36 11.85 -16.53
N LEU A 35 4.47 11.36 -16.00
CA LEU A 35 4.89 9.98 -16.25
C LEU A 35 3.91 8.96 -15.64
N VAL A 36 3.40 9.24 -14.45
CA VAL A 36 2.41 8.39 -13.78
C VAL A 36 1.08 8.41 -14.53
N MET A 37 0.68 9.58 -15.05
CA MET A 37 -0.49 9.70 -15.93
C MET A 37 -0.38 8.80 -17.17
N THR A 38 0.78 8.74 -17.82
CA THR A 38 0.98 7.86 -18.98
C THR A 38 0.81 6.39 -18.61
N SER A 39 1.45 5.94 -17.53
CA SER A 39 1.30 4.56 -17.04
C SER A 39 -0.12 4.25 -16.58
N ALA A 40 -0.81 5.23 -15.97
CA ALA A 40 -2.21 5.10 -15.59
C ALA A 40 -3.12 4.94 -16.82
N ARG A 41 -2.87 5.68 -17.90
CA ARG A 41 -3.60 5.53 -19.17
C ARG A 41 -3.42 4.15 -19.77
N GLU A 42 -2.18 3.65 -19.81
CA GLU A 42 -1.88 2.30 -20.30
C GLU A 42 -2.57 1.23 -19.47
N ALA A 43 -2.46 1.33 -18.13
CA ALA A 43 -3.10 0.42 -17.18
C ALA A 43 -4.62 0.38 -17.32
N VAL A 44 -5.27 1.55 -17.34
CA VAL A 44 -6.73 1.65 -17.48
C VAL A 44 -7.18 1.18 -18.86
N HIS A 45 -6.46 1.53 -19.93
CA HIS A 45 -6.79 1.05 -21.28
C HIS A 45 -6.71 -0.48 -21.38
N ALA A 46 -5.64 -1.08 -20.85
CA ALA A 46 -5.49 -2.54 -20.80
C ALA A 46 -6.59 -3.20 -19.95
N ALA A 47 -6.98 -2.58 -18.83
CA ALA A 47 -8.07 -3.06 -17.99
C ALA A 47 -9.42 -3.06 -18.73
N TYR A 48 -9.77 -1.96 -19.40
CA TYR A 48 -10.99 -1.83 -20.21
C TYR A 48 -10.99 -2.80 -21.40
N LEU A 49 -9.84 -3.00 -22.05
CA LEU A 49 -9.67 -4.01 -23.10
C LEU A 49 -9.93 -5.42 -22.57
N SER A 50 -9.37 -5.76 -21.40
CA SER A 50 -9.57 -7.08 -20.79
C SER A 50 -11.01 -7.34 -20.34
N ALA A 51 -11.78 -6.28 -20.07
CA ALA A 51 -13.20 -6.33 -19.74
C ALA A 51 -14.10 -6.33 -21.00
N GLY A 52 -13.53 -6.17 -22.20
CA GLY A 52 -14.30 -6.08 -23.45
C GLY A 52 -15.10 -4.78 -23.60
N ARG A 53 -14.69 -3.72 -22.91
CA ARG A 53 -15.39 -2.41 -22.83
C ARG A 53 -14.54 -1.26 -23.37
N THR A 54 -13.82 -1.48 -24.46
CA THR A 54 -12.93 -0.45 -25.05
C THR A 54 -13.69 0.79 -25.55
N ASP A 55 -14.98 0.64 -25.86
CA ASP A 55 -15.89 1.72 -26.23
C ASP A 55 -16.15 2.71 -25.08
N SER A 56 -16.15 2.25 -23.84
CA SER A 56 -16.32 3.08 -22.64
C SER A 56 -14.99 3.68 -22.12
N TYR A 57 -13.84 3.34 -22.72
CA TYR A 57 -12.55 3.90 -22.31
C TYR A 57 -12.46 5.39 -22.69
N ASN A 58 -12.19 6.24 -21.71
CA ASN A 58 -12.00 7.67 -21.92
C ASN A 58 -10.65 8.16 -21.35
N PRO A 59 -9.66 8.48 -22.20
CA PRO A 59 -8.35 8.97 -21.75
C PRO A 59 -8.40 10.36 -21.11
N ASP A 60 -9.44 11.17 -21.38
CA ASP A 60 -9.58 12.53 -20.84
C ASP A 60 -9.93 12.52 -19.35
N ARG A 61 -10.34 11.37 -18.80
CA ARG A 61 -10.56 11.18 -17.36
C ARG A 61 -9.29 10.83 -16.60
N ILE A 62 -8.17 10.66 -17.31
CA ILE A 62 -6.86 10.34 -16.75
C ILE A 62 -5.92 11.47 -17.16
N TYR A 63 -5.70 12.41 -16.26
CA TYR A 63 -5.06 13.68 -16.59
C TYR A 63 -4.08 14.13 -15.51
N TYR A 64 -3.10 14.91 -15.95
CA TYR A 64 -2.15 15.59 -15.09
C TYR A 64 -2.76 16.90 -14.57
N VAL A 65 -2.51 17.21 -13.30
CA VAL A 65 -3.01 18.43 -12.65
C VAL A 65 -1.86 19.38 -12.34
N SER A 66 -0.95 18.98 -11.46
CA SER A 66 0.20 19.78 -11.03
C SER A 66 1.22 18.91 -10.31
N ASP A 67 2.50 19.21 -10.51
CA ASP A 67 3.63 18.67 -9.75
C ASP A 67 3.70 19.23 -8.32
N GLU A 68 3.02 20.35 -8.05
CA GLU A 68 2.96 20.98 -6.73
C GLU A 68 1.91 20.32 -5.85
N GLN A 69 2.36 19.80 -4.70
CA GLN A 69 1.57 18.97 -3.79
C GLN A 69 0.23 19.60 -3.42
N PHE A 70 0.23 20.82 -2.87
CA PHE A 70 -1.01 21.46 -2.43
C PHE A 70 -1.86 22.00 -3.58
N ALA A 71 -1.28 22.25 -4.75
CA ALA A 71 -2.07 22.58 -5.94
C ALA A 71 -2.88 21.37 -6.41
N PHE A 72 -2.28 20.18 -6.40
CA PHE A 72 -2.98 18.93 -6.66
C PHE A 72 -4.12 18.68 -5.66
N VAL A 73 -3.86 18.88 -4.37
CA VAL A 73 -4.86 18.71 -3.30
C VAL A 73 -6.00 19.70 -3.45
N ALA A 74 -5.72 20.98 -3.71
CA ALA A 74 -6.76 21.98 -3.89
C ALA A 74 -7.67 21.66 -5.09
N TYR A 75 -7.06 21.21 -6.20
CA TYR A 75 -7.80 20.77 -7.38
C TYR A 75 -8.70 19.57 -7.07
N THR A 76 -8.14 18.51 -6.49
CA THR A 76 -8.86 17.26 -6.20
C THR A 76 -9.93 17.44 -5.13
N SER A 77 -9.69 18.26 -4.10
CA SER A 77 -10.70 18.62 -3.11
C SER A 77 -11.87 19.36 -3.77
N GLY A 78 -11.58 20.32 -4.66
CA GLY A 78 -12.63 20.99 -5.44
C GLY A 78 -13.38 20.03 -6.37
N LEU A 79 -12.69 19.05 -6.95
CA LEU A 79 -13.29 18.01 -7.77
C LEU A 79 -14.25 17.15 -6.95
N MET A 80 -13.83 16.67 -5.77
CA MET A 80 -14.65 15.91 -4.84
C MET A 80 -15.90 16.69 -4.41
N ALA A 81 -15.74 17.97 -4.06
CA ALA A 81 -16.86 18.81 -3.66
C ALA A 81 -17.92 19.00 -4.75
N ARG A 82 -17.50 19.07 -6.02
CA ARG A 82 -18.41 19.26 -7.17
C ARG A 82 -19.02 17.96 -7.68
N LYS A 83 -18.19 16.93 -7.88
CA LYS A 83 -18.59 15.66 -8.50
C LYS A 83 -19.17 14.67 -7.50
N ARG A 84 -18.82 14.79 -6.22
CA ARG A 84 -19.28 13.93 -5.12
C ARG A 84 -19.16 12.43 -5.48
N PRO A 85 -17.94 11.93 -5.80
CA PRO A 85 -17.73 10.52 -6.15
C PRO A 85 -18.26 9.58 -5.06
N ALA A 86 -18.75 8.41 -5.47
CA ALA A 86 -19.25 7.39 -4.54
C ALA A 86 -18.12 6.71 -3.74
N ALA A 87 -16.93 6.61 -4.32
CA ALA A 87 -15.76 6.03 -3.69
C ALA A 87 -14.48 6.78 -4.06
N CYS A 88 -13.56 6.89 -3.11
CA CYS A 88 -12.22 7.46 -3.30
C CYS A 88 -11.16 6.40 -2.97
N PHE A 89 -10.19 6.24 -3.87
CA PHE A 89 -9.09 5.29 -3.71
C PHE A 89 -7.76 6.04 -3.60
N TYR A 90 -7.04 5.84 -2.51
CA TYR A 90 -5.78 6.51 -2.22
C TYR A 90 -4.65 5.49 -2.10
N PHE A 91 -3.94 5.22 -3.20
CA PHE A 91 -2.84 4.24 -3.20
C PHE A 91 -1.54 4.87 -3.67
N GLY A 92 -0.50 4.73 -2.85
CA GLY A 92 0.83 5.20 -3.18
C GLY A 92 1.54 5.86 -2.00
N CYS A 93 2.51 6.71 -2.33
CA CYS A 93 3.26 7.49 -1.36
C CYS A 93 2.56 8.83 -1.15
N PHE A 94 2.08 9.05 0.07
CA PHE A 94 1.41 10.28 0.49
C PHE A 94 2.19 10.93 1.63
N PHE A 95 2.06 12.25 1.77
CA PHE A 95 2.60 13.03 2.88
C PHE A 95 1.46 13.85 3.52
N ALA A 96 1.72 15.12 3.82
CA ALA A 96 0.79 16.05 4.48
C ALA A 96 -0.57 16.20 3.79
N GLU A 97 -0.69 15.83 2.51
CA GLU A 97 -1.94 15.81 1.75
C GLU A 97 -2.93 14.73 2.19
N SER A 98 -2.45 13.66 2.83
CA SER A 98 -3.24 12.46 3.16
C SER A 98 -4.52 12.80 3.92
N LEU A 99 -4.39 13.56 5.02
CA LEU A 99 -5.52 13.97 5.85
C LEU A 99 -6.49 14.88 5.10
N ILE A 100 -5.98 15.80 4.27
CA ILE A 100 -6.84 16.74 3.53
C ILE A 100 -7.68 15.98 2.51
N LEU A 101 -7.07 15.08 1.76
CA LEU A 101 -7.78 14.25 0.78
C LEU A 101 -8.85 13.40 1.48
N ALA A 102 -8.47 12.72 2.56
CA ALA A 102 -9.37 11.81 3.25
C ALA A 102 -10.52 12.52 3.97
N GLU A 103 -10.29 13.69 4.58
CA GLU A 103 -11.37 14.46 5.18
C GLU A 103 -12.34 15.01 4.13
N ASN A 104 -11.85 15.41 2.95
CA ASN A 104 -12.72 15.84 1.85
C ASN A 104 -13.59 14.70 1.31
N GLY A 105 -13.04 13.48 1.18
CA GLY A 105 -13.83 12.31 0.80
C GLY A 105 -14.87 11.93 1.87
N ASN A 106 -14.51 12.03 3.15
CA ASN A 106 -15.43 11.80 4.26
C ASN A 106 -16.56 12.85 4.26
N ALA A 107 -16.25 14.13 4.06
CA ALA A 107 -17.22 15.23 4.03
C ALA A 107 -18.29 15.08 2.94
N ILE A 108 -17.98 14.40 1.83
CA ILE A 108 -18.97 14.11 0.78
C ILE A 108 -19.69 12.77 0.99
N GLY A 109 -19.29 11.96 1.98
CA GLY A 109 -19.85 10.64 2.26
C GLY A 109 -19.39 9.55 1.29
N ALA A 110 -18.21 9.71 0.68
CA ALA A 110 -17.64 8.69 -0.20
C ALA A 110 -17.04 7.55 0.61
N ILE A 111 -17.16 6.31 0.12
CA ILE A 111 -16.39 5.18 0.67
C ILE A 111 -14.91 5.41 0.36
N GLN A 112 -14.04 5.29 1.35
CA GLN A 112 -12.61 5.57 1.19
C GLN A 112 -11.78 4.33 1.45
N ILE A 113 -10.97 3.96 0.45
CA ILE A 113 -10.01 2.88 0.54
C ILE A 113 -8.62 3.43 0.30
N ALA A 114 -7.74 3.31 1.30
CA ALA A 114 -6.39 3.83 1.27
C ALA A 114 -5.35 2.70 1.38
N GLY A 115 -4.15 2.95 0.89
CA GLY A 115 -3.00 2.09 1.11
C GLY A 115 -1.70 2.85 0.89
N THR A 116 -0.83 2.83 1.91
CA THR A 116 0.48 3.47 1.85
C THR A 116 1.48 2.72 2.71
N ALA A 117 2.76 2.79 2.35
CA ALA A 117 3.86 2.33 3.18
C ALA A 117 4.51 3.46 3.98
N GLU A 118 3.97 4.69 3.89
CA GLU A 118 4.51 5.83 4.60
C GLU A 118 4.02 5.87 6.06
N THR A 119 4.90 5.48 6.99
CA THR A 119 4.57 5.35 8.42
C THR A 119 4.06 6.63 9.07
N THR A 120 4.51 7.79 8.57
CA THR A 120 4.12 9.09 9.11
C THR A 120 2.67 9.47 8.77
N GLN A 121 2.09 8.90 7.71
CA GLN A 121 0.75 9.25 7.23
C GLN A 121 -0.31 8.18 7.51
N LEU A 122 0.11 6.95 7.82
CA LEU A 122 -0.80 5.87 8.19
C LEU A 122 -1.83 6.27 9.26
N PRO A 123 -1.48 6.99 10.34
CA PRO A 123 -2.47 7.37 11.35
C PRO A 123 -3.62 8.21 10.79
N PHE A 124 -3.36 9.05 9.79
CA PHE A 124 -4.40 9.86 9.17
C PHE A 124 -5.35 8.99 8.37
N PHE A 125 -4.86 8.16 7.46
CA PHE A 125 -5.73 7.26 6.69
C PHE A 125 -6.49 6.27 7.58
N VAL A 126 -5.86 5.71 8.61
CA VAL A 126 -6.54 4.82 9.56
C VAL A 126 -7.67 5.54 10.31
N ALA A 127 -7.50 6.83 10.62
CA ALA A 127 -8.52 7.60 11.34
C ALA A 127 -9.66 8.11 10.43
N SER A 128 -9.39 8.38 9.15
CA SER A 128 -10.34 9.07 8.26
C SER A 128 -10.90 8.22 7.11
N CYS A 129 -10.34 7.04 6.81
CA CYS A 129 -10.80 6.16 5.74
C CYS A 129 -11.49 4.90 6.29
N ASP A 130 -12.42 4.33 5.52
CA ASP A 130 -13.15 3.11 5.92
C ASP A 130 -12.23 1.88 5.94
N TYR A 131 -11.32 1.79 4.97
CA TYR A 131 -10.37 0.69 4.84
C TYR A 131 -8.99 1.22 4.52
N THR A 132 -7.99 0.83 5.32
CA THR A 132 -6.60 1.25 5.11
C THR A 132 -5.68 0.03 5.11
N LEU A 133 -4.95 -0.16 4.00
CA LEU A 133 -3.86 -1.13 3.91
C LEU A 133 -2.59 -0.53 4.50
N ILE A 134 -1.99 -1.24 5.45
CA ILE A 134 -0.87 -0.76 6.24
C ILE A 134 0.44 -1.39 5.75
N GLY A 135 1.35 -0.58 5.21
CA GLY A 135 2.72 -1.01 4.95
C GLY A 135 2.81 -2.21 4.00
N GLU A 136 3.12 -3.38 4.57
CA GLU A 136 3.27 -4.63 3.83
C GLU A 136 1.95 -5.13 3.21
N GLU A 137 0.80 -4.82 3.81
CA GLU A 137 -0.52 -5.19 3.27
C GLU A 137 -0.77 -4.54 1.92
N PHE A 138 -0.27 -3.32 1.73
CA PHE A 138 -0.40 -2.59 0.46
C PHE A 138 0.39 -3.29 -0.66
N PHE A 139 1.62 -3.73 -0.37
CA PHE A 139 2.44 -4.47 -1.33
C PHE A 139 1.89 -5.88 -1.58
N ALA A 140 1.41 -6.55 -0.53
CA ALA A 140 0.77 -7.86 -0.65
C ALA A 140 -0.49 -7.80 -1.52
N ALA A 141 -1.31 -6.76 -1.35
CA ALA A 141 -2.49 -6.55 -2.20
C ALA A 141 -2.10 -6.33 -3.67
N SER A 142 -1.08 -5.51 -3.95
CA SER A 142 -0.58 -5.35 -5.32
C SER A 142 -0.08 -6.67 -5.91
N ALA A 143 0.71 -7.45 -5.17
CA ALA A 143 1.21 -8.75 -5.63
C ALA A 143 0.09 -9.77 -5.86
N TYR A 144 -0.94 -9.75 -5.01
CA TYR A 144 -2.11 -10.61 -5.15
C TYR A 144 -2.93 -10.23 -6.39
N LEU A 145 -3.09 -8.93 -6.65
CA LEU A 145 -3.86 -8.43 -7.79
C LEU A 145 -3.13 -8.52 -9.13
N SER A 146 -1.79 -8.51 -9.15
CA SER A 146 -1.01 -8.76 -10.37
C SER A 146 -1.14 -10.21 -10.84
N GLY A 147 -1.30 -11.15 -9.90
CA GLY A 147 -1.37 -12.58 -10.19
C GLY A 147 -0.03 -13.17 -10.65
N GLU A 148 1.07 -12.43 -10.51
CA GLU A 148 2.39 -12.88 -10.93
C GLU A 148 2.99 -13.84 -9.88
N PRO A 149 3.35 -15.08 -10.26
CA PRO A 149 3.83 -16.09 -9.32
C PRO A 149 5.13 -15.67 -8.62
N ASP A 150 5.98 -14.87 -9.28
CA ASP A 150 7.25 -14.40 -8.72
C ASP A 150 7.03 -13.38 -7.58
N GLN A 151 6.05 -12.47 -7.73
CA GLN A 151 5.68 -11.51 -6.69
C GLN A 151 5.06 -12.21 -5.48
N LEU A 152 4.16 -13.17 -5.74
CA LEU A 152 3.53 -13.99 -4.69
C LEU A 152 4.54 -14.87 -3.96
N GLY A 153 5.49 -15.48 -4.69
CA GLY A 153 6.54 -16.32 -4.11
C GLY A 153 7.48 -15.52 -3.20
N THR A 154 7.78 -14.27 -3.56
CA THR A 154 8.58 -13.36 -2.74
C THR A 154 7.89 -13.06 -1.41
N LEU A 155 6.59 -12.78 -1.44
CA LEU A 155 5.80 -12.52 -0.23
C LEU A 155 5.82 -13.73 0.72
N LEU A 156 5.56 -14.93 0.18
CA LEU A 156 5.58 -16.17 0.97
C LEU A 156 6.97 -16.45 1.57
N GLY A 157 8.04 -16.25 0.79
CA GLY A 157 9.41 -16.42 1.28
C GLY A 157 9.74 -15.45 2.42
N GLN A 158 9.32 -14.19 2.29
CA GLN A 158 9.51 -13.19 3.34
C GLN A 158 8.77 -13.56 4.63
N ASP A 159 7.53 -14.03 4.53
CA ASP A 159 6.72 -14.42 5.69
C ASP A 159 7.27 -15.67 6.40
N ILE A 160 7.74 -16.66 5.64
CA ILE A 160 8.38 -17.86 6.22
C ILE A 160 9.63 -17.47 7.00
N ILE A 161 10.50 -16.62 6.42
CA ILE A 161 11.73 -16.19 7.09
C ILE A 161 11.41 -15.40 8.36
N LYS A 162 10.42 -14.49 8.32
CA LYS A 162 9.96 -13.76 9.52
C LYS A 162 9.45 -14.71 10.60
N ALA A 163 8.64 -15.71 10.23
CA ALA A 163 8.14 -16.69 11.17
C ALA A 163 9.26 -17.50 11.84
N VAL A 164 10.26 -17.95 11.06
CA VAL A 164 11.44 -18.64 11.59
C VAL A 164 12.20 -17.74 12.56
N VAL A 165 12.42 -16.47 12.20
CA VAL A 165 13.09 -15.49 13.06
C VAL A 165 12.31 -15.24 14.35
N TRP A 166 10.97 -15.10 14.30
CA TRP A 166 10.14 -14.94 15.49
C TRP A 166 10.23 -16.15 16.43
N VAL A 167 10.21 -17.38 15.89
CA VAL A 167 10.38 -18.59 16.69
C VAL A 167 11.77 -18.61 17.34
N MET A 168 12.82 -18.29 16.59
CA MET A 168 14.17 -18.23 17.15
C MET A 168 14.29 -17.19 18.26
N ILE A 169 13.76 -15.99 18.06
CA ILE A 169 13.75 -14.94 19.10
C ILE A 169 12.99 -15.44 20.34
N ALA A 170 11.81 -16.02 20.18
CA ALA A 170 11.02 -16.52 21.30
C ALA A 170 11.76 -17.60 22.11
N VAL A 171 12.43 -18.54 21.43
CA VAL A 171 13.23 -19.59 22.08
C VAL A 171 14.43 -18.99 22.83
N VAL A 172 15.18 -18.10 22.18
CA VAL A 172 16.37 -17.47 22.78
C VAL A 172 15.97 -16.64 24.01
N THR A 173 14.91 -15.83 23.89
CA THR A 173 14.40 -15.03 25.01
C THR A 173 13.93 -15.93 26.16
N LEU A 174 13.18 -17.00 25.88
CA LEU A 174 12.70 -17.92 26.92
C LEU A 174 13.86 -18.59 27.66
N VAL A 175 14.85 -19.13 26.94
CA VAL A 175 16.03 -19.77 27.54
C VAL A 175 16.82 -18.77 28.37
N ALA A 176 17.01 -17.54 27.88
CA ALA A 176 17.69 -16.47 28.61
C ALA A 176 16.95 -16.09 29.89
N THR A 177 15.62 -15.98 29.85
CA THR A 177 14.80 -15.66 31.03
C THR A 177 14.86 -16.78 32.07
N ILE A 178 14.76 -18.06 31.68
CA ILE A 178 14.86 -19.19 32.61
C ILE A 178 16.24 -19.24 33.27
N ALA A 179 17.31 -19.00 32.51
CA ALA A 179 18.67 -18.94 33.04
C ALA A 179 18.83 -17.85 34.11
N ALA A 180 18.26 -16.66 33.86
CA ALA A 180 18.32 -15.52 34.76
C ALA A 180 17.55 -15.76 36.06
N VAL A 181 16.38 -16.40 36.00
CA VAL A 181 15.52 -16.64 37.18
C VAL A 181 16.01 -17.83 38.02
N THR A 182 16.50 -18.89 37.38
CA THR A 182 16.86 -20.14 38.08
C THR A 182 18.32 -20.16 38.56
N GLY A 183 19.16 -19.25 38.08
CA GLY A 183 20.59 -19.21 38.42
C GLY A 183 21.37 -20.46 38.00
N SER A 184 20.84 -21.25 37.05
CA SER A 184 21.42 -22.54 36.70
C SER A 184 22.74 -22.38 35.94
N ALA A 185 23.84 -22.80 36.56
CA ALA A 185 25.19 -22.68 36.01
C ALA A 185 25.33 -23.25 34.58
N GLY A 186 24.61 -24.36 34.28
CA GLY A 186 24.63 -24.99 32.95
C GLY A 186 24.03 -24.13 31.84
N VAL A 187 22.94 -23.40 32.12
CA VAL A 187 22.29 -22.53 31.11
C VAL A 187 23.05 -21.22 30.97
N THR A 188 23.60 -20.67 32.06
CA THR A 188 24.48 -19.49 31.99
C THR A 188 25.71 -19.78 31.15
N GLN A 189 26.33 -20.96 31.31
CA GLN A 189 27.51 -21.37 30.54
C GLN A 189 27.18 -21.66 29.06
N PHE A 190 26.00 -22.20 28.77
CA PHE A 190 25.49 -22.33 27.39
C PHE A 190 25.30 -20.96 26.72
N ILE A 191 24.72 -19.98 27.42
CA ILE A 191 24.56 -18.60 26.92
C ILE A 191 25.92 -17.93 26.72
N THR A 192 26.86 -18.10 27.64
CA THR A 192 28.24 -17.58 27.50
C THR A 192 28.96 -18.18 26.29
N ASN A 193 28.85 -19.49 26.07
CA ASN A 193 29.45 -20.15 24.89
C ASN A 193 28.81 -19.69 23.58
N LEU A 194 27.49 -19.49 23.57
CA LEU A 194 26.78 -18.94 22.40
C LEU A 194 27.26 -17.51 22.08
N ARG A 195 27.45 -16.68 23.11
CA ARG A 195 27.92 -15.30 22.99
C ARG A 195 29.36 -15.22 22.45
N ILE A 196 30.26 -16.08 22.94
CA ILE A 196 31.64 -16.21 22.45
C ILE A 196 31.67 -16.70 20.99
N SER A 197 30.83 -17.66 20.62
CA SER A 197 30.74 -18.18 19.24
C SER A 197 30.18 -17.16 18.24
N MET A 198 29.40 -16.18 18.70
CA MET A 198 28.83 -15.12 17.86
C MET A 198 29.70 -13.84 17.82
N GLY A 199 30.91 -13.87 18.38
CA GLY A 199 31.86 -12.76 18.33
C GLY A 199 31.56 -11.60 19.29
N GLY A 200 30.64 -11.77 20.23
CA GLY A 200 30.34 -10.79 21.26
C GLY A 200 31.23 -10.97 22.49
N GLY A 201 32.27 -10.14 22.60
CA GLY A 201 33.01 -9.92 23.85
C GLY A 201 32.15 -9.28 24.94
#